data_AF-A0A9D6WQW5-F1
#
_entry.id   AF-A0A9D6WQW5-F1
#
_cell.length_a   1.000
_cell.length_b   1.000
_cell.length_c   1.000
_cell.angle_alpha   90.00
_cell.angle_beta   90.00
_cell.angle_gamma   90.00
#
_symmetry.space_group_name_H-M   'P 1'
#
loop_
_entity.id
_entity.type
_entity.pdbx_description
1 polymer ?
#
loop_
_entity_poly.entity_id
_entity_poly.type
_entity_poly.pdbx_seq_one_letter_code
_entity_poly.pdbx_strand_id
1 'polypeptide(L)'
;MPTPTTVNGPTQTPVVAQLRSALPIPSLATFPSIIPFPEPMGDRYPPPGVPVCQGLRLLDAPVKFSWDQSQEVMANAPENQWTFFQCPQTQRALAAFYRERMISAEYKWLETHWDERAEGTLGIYNSSLVSLTHSYTWVYLWFLPNSSNPSTSYLIAAWWNAPHTC
;
A
#
# COMPACT_ATOMS: atom_id res chain seq x y z
N MET A 1 40.49 -33.41 40.32
CA MET A 1 39.23 -34.00 40.82
C MET A 1 38.45 -34.55 39.63
N PRO A 2 37.82 -35.72 39.76
CA PRO A 2 37.40 -36.58 38.65
C PRO A 2 36.13 -36.09 37.91
N THR A 3 36.10 -36.38 36.60
CA THR A 3 34.93 -36.53 35.70
C THR A 3 34.10 -37.77 36.07
N PRO A 4 33.04 -38.18 35.33
CA PRO A 4 31.82 -37.51 34.83
C PRO A 4 30.56 -38.29 35.29
N THR A 5 29.33 -37.82 35.03
CA THR A 5 28.15 -38.75 34.98
C THR A 5 27.07 -38.28 34.01
N THR A 6 26.97 -39.02 32.92
CA THR A 6 25.83 -39.08 31.98
C THR A 6 24.72 -39.93 32.59
N VAL A 7 23.46 -39.49 32.51
CA VAL A 7 22.29 -40.34 32.74
C VAL A 7 21.37 -40.26 31.52
N ASN A 8 21.36 -41.36 30.75
CA ASN A 8 20.35 -41.67 29.73
C ASN A 8 19.15 -42.34 30.41
N GLY A 9 17.94 -41.97 30.01
CA GLY A 9 16.68 -42.59 30.42
C GLY A 9 15.53 -42.21 29.46
N PRO A 10 14.41 -42.95 29.46
CA PRO A 10 14.13 -43.94 28.42
C PRO A 10 13.13 -43.51 27.33
N THR A 11 13.26 -44.22 26.20
CA THR A 11 12.35 -44.34 25.06
C THR A 11 10.89 -44.55 25.46
N GLN A 12 10.00 -43.70 24.93
CA GLN A 12 8.56 -43.95 24.84
C GLN A 12 8.10 -43.85 23.37
N THR A 13 7.74 -45.00 22.80
CA THR A 13 6.73 -45.20 21.74
C THR A 13 5.48 -45.74 22.46
N PRO A 14 4.22 -45.69 21.97
CA PRO A 14 3.68 -45.36 20.63
C PRO A 14 2.54 -44.29 20.73
N VAL A 15 1.81 -43.89 19.68
CA VAL A 15 0.53 -44.47 19.24
C VAL A 15 0.19 -43.86 17.87
N VAL A 16 -0.07 -44.73 16.89
CA VAL A 16 -0.63 -44.40 15.59
C VAL A 16 -2.08 -43.93 15.78
N ALA A 17 -2.32 -42.62 15.65
CA ALA A 17 -3.67 -42.07 15.54
C ALA A 17 -4.14 -42.16 14.08
N GLN A 18 -5.25 -42.87 13.91
CA GLN A 18 -5.88 -43.19 12.64
C GLN A 18 -6.23 -41.95 11.81
N LEU A 19 -5.89 -42.00 10.53
CA LEU A 19 -6.46 -41.15 9.49
C LEU A 19 -8.00 -41.26 9.50
N ARG A 20 -8.67 -40.16 9.85
CA ARG A 20 -10.01 -39.88 9.32
C ARG A 20 -9.87 -38.84 8.24
N SER A 21 -9.93 -39.32 7.00
CA SER A 21 -10.06 -38.50 5.80
C SER A 21 -11.35 -37.69 5.88
N ALA A 22 -11.25 -36.44 6.31
CA ALA A 22 -12.26 -35.44 6.03
C ALA A 22 -12.11 -35.06 4.55
N LEU A 23 -13.10 -35.42 3.74
CA LEU A 23 -13.23 -34.95 2.38
C LEU A 23 -13.26 -33.40 2.40
N PRO A 24 -12.35 -32.71 1.68
CA PRO A 24 -12.44 -31.27 1.56
C PRO A 24 -13.72 -30.93 0.80
N ILE A 25 -14.63 -30.23 1.46
CA ILE A 25 -15.75 -29.56 0.80
C ILE A 25 -15.11 -28.59 -0.20
N PRO A 26 -15.45 -28.64 -1.50
CA PRO A 26 -14.99 -27.64 -2.45
C PRO A 26 -15.54 -26.29 -2.00
N SER A 27 -14.68 -25.45 -1.43
CA SER A 27 -14.96 -24.03 -1.25
C SER A 27 -15.33 -23.51 -2.63
N LEU A 28 -16.58 -23.08 -2.77
CA LEU A 28 -17.03 -22.27 -3.90
C LEU A 28 -16.03 -21.14 -4.01
N ALA A 29 -15.21 -21.18 -5.06
CA ALA A 29 -14.29 -20.11 -5.38
C ALA A 29 -15.14 -18.85 -5.53
N THR A 30 -15.08 -17.97 -4.54
CA THR A 30 -15.47 -16.58 -4.70
C THR A 30 -14.61 -16.05 -5.82
N PHE A 31 -15.14 -16.04 -7.03
CA PHE A 31 -14.50 -15.35 -8.14
C PHE A 31 -14.28 -13.92 -7.66
N PRO A 32 -13.05 -13.37 -7.73
CA PRO A 32 -12.85 -11.97 -7.44
C PRO A 32 -13.78 -11.20 -8.38
N SER A 33 -14.77 -10.52 -7.79
CA SER A 33 -15.64 -9.65 -8.55
C SER A 33 -14.74 -8.61 -9.20
N ILE A 34 -14.67 -8.65 -10.53
CA ILE A 34 -13.92 -7.69 -11.33
C ILE A 34 -14.72 -6.38 -11.25
N ILE A 35 -14.48 -5.64 -10.17
CA ILE A 35 -14.91 -4.24 -10.11
C ILE A 35 -14.14 -3.55 -11.25
N PRO A 36 -14.82 -2.90 -12.21
CA PRO A 36 -14.15 -2.16 -13.25
C PRO A 36 -13.28 -1.09 -12.57
N PHE A 37 -11.98 -1.18 -12.81
CA PHE A 37 -11.03 -0.20 -12.34
C PHE A 37 -11.24 1.09 -13.16
N PRO A 38 -11.38 2.27 -12.54
CA PRO A 38 -11.66 3.50 -13.28
C PRO A 38 -10.56 3.76 -14.31
N GLU A 39 -10.94 4.15 -15.53
CA GLU A 39 -9.97 4.58 -16.53
C GLU A 39 -9.18 5.78 -15.98
N PRO A 40 -7.86 5.82 -16.14
CA PRO A 40 -7.05 6.93 -15.63
C PRO A 40 -7.41 8.21 -16.38
N MET A 41 -8.26 9.02 -15.76
CA MET A 41 -8.59 10.38 -16.19
C MET A 41 -7.89 11.38 -15.27
N GLY A 42 -6.58 11.24 -15.10
CA GLY A 42 -5.78 12.14 -14.26
C GLY A 42 -5.09 13.22 -15.10
N ASP A 43 -5.06 14.45 -14.57
CA ASP A 43 -4.12 15.48 -15.03
C ASP A 43 -2.70 14.89 -15.11
N ARG A 44 -1.89 15.35 -16.07
CA ARG A 44 -0.51 14.85 -16.30
C ARG A 44 0.47 15.14 -15.14
N TYR A 45 -0.04 15.66 -14.02
CA TYR A 45 0.73 16.17 -12.90
C TYR A 45 0.35 15.41 -11.62
N PRO A 46 1.32 15.19 -10.71
CA PRO A 46 1.02 14.65 -9.38
C PRO A 46 0.01 15.54 -8.65
N PRO A 47 -0.63 15.03 -7.57
CA PRO A 47 -1.51 15.85 -6.74
C PRO A 47 -0.80 17.16 -6.34
N PRO A 48 -1.51 18.30 -6.31
CA PRO A 48 -0.89 19.58 -5.97
C PRO A 48 -0.16 19.51 -4.62
N GLY A 49 1.10 19.95 -4.60
CA GLY A 49 1.92 19.92 -3.38
C GLY A 49 2.47 18.55 -3.01
N VAL A 50 2.40 17.55 -3.88
CA VAL A 50 3.09 16.25 -3.70
C VAL A 50 4.42 16.29 -4.47
N PRO A 51 5.56 15.94 -3.83
CA PRO A 51 6.85 15.95 -4.50
C PRO A 51 6.89 14.89 -5.60
N VAL A 52 7.73 15.11 -6.61
CA VAL A 52 7.97 14.15 -7.70
C VAL A 52 9.26 13.38 -7.47
N CYS A 53 9.21 12.06 -7.65
CA CYS A 53 10.42 11.24 -7.72
C CYS A 53 11.22 11.59 -8.98
N GLN A 54 12.56 11.46 -8.93
CA GLN A 54 13.40 11.71 -10.10
C GLN A 54 13.12 10.68 -11.19
N GLY A 55 12.85 11.12 -12.43
CA GLY A 55 12.57 10.21 -13.55
C GLY A 55 11.18 9.58 -13.52
N LEU A 56 10.23 10.19 -12.81
CA LEU A 56 8.80 9.86 -12.83
C LEU A 56 8.28 9.66 -14.26
N ARG A 57 7.58 8.56 -14.49
CA ARG A 57 6.85 8.29 -15.74
C ARG A 57 5.38 8.10 -15.44
N LEU A 58 4.52 8.88 -16.07
CA LEU A 58 3.07 8.67 -16.04
C LEU A 58 2.72 7.38 -16.77
N LEU A 59 1.80 6.60 -16.20
CA LEU A 59 1.27 5.39 -16.81
C LEU A 59 -0.12 5.69 -17.40
N ASP A 60 -0.30 5.37 -18.68
CA ASP A 60 -1.60 5.51 -19.36
C ASP A 60 -2.59 4.41 -18.95
N ALA A 61 -2.10 3.32 -18.37
CA ALA A 61 -2.90 2.21 -17.90
C ALA A 61 -2.86 2.13 -16.37
N PRO A 62 -3.99 1.80 -15.72
CA PRO A 62 -4.03 1.69 -14.28
C PRO A 62 -3.23 0.50 -13.77
N VAL A 63 -2.58 0.68 -12.62
CA VAL A 63 -1.92 -0.41 -11.90
C VAL A 63 -2.97 -1.13 -11.06
N LYS A 64 -3.17 -2.42 -11.30
CA LYS A 64 -4.08 -3.25 -10.49
C LYS A 64 -3.36 -3.71 -9.24
N PHE A 65 -3.96 -3.46 -8.06
CA PHE A 65 -3.45 -3.92 -6.78
C PHE A 65 -4.59 -4.14 -5.78
N SER A 66 -4.32 -4.92 -4.74
CA SER A 66 -5.24 -5.16 -3.64
C SER A 66 -4.66 -4.56 -2.37
N TRP A 67 -5.42 -3.70 -1.70
CA TRP A 67 -5.09 -3.17 -0.37
C TRP A 67 -6.37 -3.09 0.43
N ASP A 68 -6.31 -3.38 1.73
CA ASP A 68 -7.47 -3.17 2.59
C ASP A 68 -7.86 -1.69 2.52
N GLN A 69 -9.15 -1.38 2.37
CA GLN A 69 -9.69 -0.01 2.18
C GLN A 69 -9.40 0.66 0.83
N SER A 70 -8.61 0.09 -0.10
CA SER A 70 -8.42 0.73 -1.42
C SER A 70 -9.75 0.87 -2.17
N GLN A 71 -10.67 -0.08 -2.02
CA GLN A 71 -12.01 -0.02 -2.60
C GLN A 71 -12.87 1.10 -2.01
N GLU A 72 -12.77 1.33 -0.71
CA GLU A 72 -13.47 2.43 -0.05
C GLU A 72 -12.92 3.78 -0.50
N VAL A 73 -11.59 3.90 -0.60
CA VAL A 73 -10.96 5.11 -1.13
C VAL A 73 -11.30 5.30 -2.61
N MET A 74 -11.33 4.24 -3.42
CA MET A 74 -11.77 4.29 -4.82
C MET A 74 -13.23 4.69 -4.97
N ALA A 75 -14.11 4.30 -4.03
CA ALA A 75 -15.52 4.67 -4.06
C ALA A 75 -15.75 6.13 -3.64
N ASN A 76 -14.91 6.68 -2.77
CA ASN A 76 -15.08 8.03 -2.22
C ASN A 76 -14.26 9.10 -2.96
N ALA A 77 -13.10 8.74 -3.52
CA ALA A 77 -12.29 9.64 -4.32
C ALA A 77 -12.93 9.77 -5.72
N PRO A 78 -13.19 10.99 -6.21
CA PRO A 78 -13.60 11.23 -7.58
C PRO A 78 -12.70 10.50 -8.59
N GLU A 79 -13.28 9.88 -9.62
CA GLU A 79 -12.55 9.05 -10.60
C GLU A 79 -11.38 9.81 -11.28
N ASN A 80 -11.51 11.12 -11.45
CA ASN A 80 -10.49 11.99 -12.04
C ASN A 80 -9.32 12.36 -11.11
N GLN A 81 -9.29 11.82 -9.89
CA GLN A 81 -8.27 12.11 -8.88
C GLN A 81 -7.38 10.90 -8.61
N TRP A 82 -7.30 9.97 -9.56
CA TRP A 82 -6.36 8.85 -9.55
C TRP A 82 -5.25 9.07 -10.57
N THR A 83 -4.01 8.90 -10.12
CA THR A 83 -2.83 8.99 -10.99
C THR A 83 -1.88 7.82 -10.72
N PHE A 84 -1.28 7.30 -11.79
CA PHE A 84 -0.41 6.13 -11.77
C PHE A 84 0.93 6.50 -12.36
N PHE A 85 2.00 6.27 -11.61
CA PHE A 85 3.34 6.56 -12.05
C PHE A 85 4.28 5.38 -11.83
N GLN A 86 5.38 5.40 -12.56
CA GLN A 86 6.54 4.55 -12.32
C GLN A 86 7.74 5.41 -11.92
N CYS A 87 8.46 4.99 -10.89
CA CYS A 87 9.69 5.63 -10.40
C CYS A 87 10.90 4.68 -10.57
N PRO A 88 12.08 5.20 -10.94
CA PRO A 88 13.32 4.42 -11.09
C PRO A 88 14.02 4.17 -9.75
N GLN A 89 13.25 3.82 -8.72
CA GLN A 89 13.70 3.60 -7.36
C GLN A 89 13.01 2.35 -6.81
N THR A 90 13.63 1.66 -5.85
CA THR A 90 12.98 0.56 -5.15
C THR A 90 11.80 1.08 -4.33
N GLN A 91 10.82 0.22 -4.08
CA GLN A 91 9.63 0.56 -3.29
C GLN A 91 10.01 1.18 -1.93
N ARG A 92 10.97 0.58 -1.22
CA ARG A 92 11.46 1.07 0.08
C ARG A 92 12.10 2.46 0.00
N ALA A 93 12.93 2.70 -1.03
CA ALA A 93 13.60 3.99 -1.21
C ALA A 93 12.59 5.09 -1.57
N LEU A 94 11.59 4.76 -2.39
CA LEU A 94 10.51 5.67 -2.76
C LEU A 94 9.66 6.04 -1.54
N ALA A 95 9.24 5.04 -0.77
CA ALA A 95 8.44 5.24 0.44
C ALA A 95 9.18 6.14 1.46
N ALA A 96 10.47 5.90 1.69
CA ALA A 96 11.30 6.74 2.56
C ALA A 96 11.39 8.20 2.06
N PHE A 97 11.59 8.40 0.75
CA PHE A 97 11.63 9.73 0.15
C PHE A 97 10.35 10.53 0.42
N TYR A 98 9.17 9.93 0.20
CA TYR A 98 7.90 10.63 0.43
C TYR A 98 7.67 10.92 1.90
N ARG A 99 8.00 9.97 2.79
CA ARG A 99 7.86 10.15 4.22
C ARG A 99 8.66 11.34 4.75
N GLU A 100 9.88 11.50 4.26
CA GLU A 100 10.75 12.62 4.64
C GLU A 100 10.30 13.95 4.02
N ARG A 101 9.90 13.93 2.74
CA ARG A 101 9.60 15.16 1.99
C ARG A 101 8.23 15.73 2.30
N MET A 102 7.20 14.90 2.41
CA MET A 102 5.81 15.36 2.55
C MET A 102 5.60 16.22 3.80
N ILE A 103 6.25 15.85 4.92
CA ILE A 103 6.13 16.58 6.19
C ILE A 103 7.00 17.84 6.29
N SER A 104 7.87 18.08 5.31
CA SER A 104 8.76 19.23 5.35
C SER A 104 8.02 20.55 5.16
N ALA A 105 8.62 21.66 5.62
CA ALA A 105 8.02 23.00 5.59
C ALA A 105 7.63 23.48 4.18
N GLU A 106 8.22 22.91 3.14
CA GLU A 106 7.91 23.21 1.74
C GLU A 106 6.52 22.69 1.34
N TYR A 107 6.15 21.48 1.78
CA TYR A 107 4.91 20.82 1.34
C TYR A 107 3.80 20.86 2.39
N LYS A 108 4.15 20.98 3.69
CA LYS A 108 3.21 21.21 4.81
C LYS A 108 2.10 20.16 4.92
N TRP A 109 2.41 18.90 4.61
CA TRP A 109 1.49 17.79 4.89
C TRP A 109 1.66 17.28 6.31
N LEU A 110 0.57 16.75 6.85
CA LEU A 110 0.53 16.01 8.11
C LEU A 110 0.41 14.53 7.78
N GLU A 111 1.38 13.73 8.23
CA GLU A 111 1.28 12.26 8.20
C GLU A 111 0.16 11.84 9.16
N THR A 112 -0.84 11.16 8.65
CA THR A 112 -1.98 10.68 9.45
C THR A 112 -1.87 9.17 9.70
N HIS A 113 -1.39 8.42 8.72
CA HIS A 113 -1.24 6.99 8.80
C HIS A 113 -0.15 6.48 7.84
N TRP A 114 0.50 5.40 8.24
CA TRP A 114 1.52 4.72 7.45
C TRP A 114 1.45 3.21 7.71
N ASP A 115 1.33 2.42 6.64
CA ASP A 115 1.26 0.96 6.69
C ASP A 115 2.27 0.34 5.73
N GLU A 116 3.15 -0.53 6.23
CA GLU A 116 4.20 -1.19 5.46
C GLU A 116 3.94 -2.70 5.43
N ARG A 117 3.84 -3.26 4.22
CA ARG A 117 3.58 -4.68 3.99
C ARG A 117 4.57 -5.26 2.98
N ALA A 118 4.53 -6.57 2.80
CA ALA A 118 5.35 -7.22 1.77
C ALA A 118 4.92 -6.79 0.36
N GLU A 119 3.64 -6.50 0.16
CA GLU A 119 3.08 -6.11 -1.14
C GLU A 119 3.31 -4.63 -1.48
N GLY A 120 3.72 -3.80 -0.52
CA GLY A 120 4.01 -2.38 -0.75
C GLY A 120 3.98 -1.53 0.53
N THR A 121 3.78 -0.23 0.37
CA THR A 121 3.57 0.71 1.49
C THR A 121 2.45 1.68 1.16
N LEU A 122 1.62 2.01 2.15
CA LEU A 122 0.60 3.05 2.09
C LEU A 122 0.97 4.21 3.00
N GLY A 123 0.94 5.42 2.47
CA GLY A 123 0.97 6.65 3.23
C GLY A 123 -0.28 7.49 3.06
N ILE A 124 -0.86 7.92 4.17
CA ILE A 124 -2.03 8.82 4.18
C ILE A 124 -1.62 10.15 4.79
N TYR A 125 -1.82 11.20 4.01
CA TYR A 125 -1.49 12.57 4.36
C TYR A 125 -2.73 13.45 4.32
N ASN A 126 -2.74 14.45 5.18
CA ASN A 126 -3.73 15.52 5.15
C ASN A 126 -2.99 16.87 5.14
N SER A 127 -3.43 17.83 4.34
CA SER A 127 -3.00 19.20 4.53
C SER A 127 -4.17 20.03 5.04
N SER A 128 -3.93 20.75 6.13
CA SER A 128 -4.80 21.84 6.59
C SER A 128 -4.43 23.16 5.93
N LEU A 129 -3.63 23.13 4.84
CA LEU A 129 -3.25 24.32 4.10
C LEU A 129 -4.53 25.04 3.72
N VAL A 130 -4.79 26.10 4.46
CA VAL A 130 -6.01 26.89 4.44
C VAL A 130 -6.09 27.55 3.07
N SER A 131 -6.58 26.80 2.09
CA SER A 131 -7.22 27.42 0.94
C SER A 131 -8.32 28.31 1.51
N LEU A 132 -8.56 29.44 0.88
CA LEU A 132 -9.59 30.43 1.24
C LEU A 132 -11.00 29.83 1.45
N THR A 133 -11.17 28.55 1.12
CA THR A 133 -12.36 27.71 1.20
C THR A 133 -12.46 26.80 2.43
N HIS A 134 -11.52 26.83 3.40
CA HIS A 134 -11.53 25.95 4.59
C HIS A 134 -11.69 24.44 4.27
N SER A 135 -11.08 23.96 3.19
CA SER A 135 -11.16 22.54 2.80
C SER A 135 -9.87 21.82 3.19
N TYR A 136 -9.99 20.64 3.78
CA TYR A 136 -8.84 19.74 3.99
C TYR A 136 -8.59 18.95 2.71
N THR A 137 -7.35 18.87 2.27
CA THR A 137 -6.98 17.94 1.19
C THR A 137 -6.44 16.67 1.80
N TRP A 138 -7.01 15.53 1.41
CA TRP A 138 -6.47 14.21 1.72
C TRP A 138 -5.69 13.68 0.54
N VAL A 139 -4.55 13.04 0.80
CA VAL A 139 -3.70 12.39 -0.20
C VAL A 139 -3.34 10.99 0.30
N TYR A 140 -3.58 10.00 -0.56
CA TYR A 140 -3.25 8.61 -0.35
C TYR A 140 -2.19 8.23 -1.37
N LEU A 141 -1.05 7.74 -0.90
CA LEU A 141 0.06 7.30 -1.73
C LEU A 141 0.33 5.83 -1.48
N TRP A 142 0.22 5.01 -2.53
CA TRP A 142 0.64 3.62 -2.51
C TRP A 142 1.97 3.47 -3.28
N PHE A 143 2.95 2.86 -2.62
CA PHE A 143 4.26 2.53 -3.17
C PHE A 143 4.35 1.02 -3.35
N LEU A 144 4.28 0.55 -4.59
CA LEU A 144 4.26 -0.88 -4.90
C LEU A 144 5.55 -1.30 -5.62
N PRO A 145 6.09 -2.50 -5.36
CA PRO A 145 7.22 -3.03 -6.12
C PRO A 145 6.80 -3.34 -7.56
N ASN A 146 7.69 -3.10 -8.53
CA ASN A 146 7.49 -3.59 -9.89
C ASN A 146 8.02 -5.03 -10.00
N SER A 147 7.12 -6.00 -10.18
CA SER A 147 7.47 -7.41 -10.30
C SER A 147 8.37 -7.75 -11.50
N SER A 148 8.30 -6.94 -12.56
CA SER A 148 9.13 -7.11 -13.76
C SER A 148 10.50 -6.48 -13.63
N ASN A 149 10.67 -5.49 -12.73
CA ASN A 149 11.95 -4.83 -12.49
C ASN A 149 12.05 -4.35 -11.03
N PRO A 150 12.79 -5.07 -10.16
CA PRO A 150 12.85 -4.77 -8.72
C PRO A 150 13.57 -3.45 -8.40
N SER A 151 14.30 -2.88 -9.36
CA SER A 151 14.93 -1.56 -9.23
C SER A 151 13.96 -0.40 -9.49
N THR A 152 12.70 -0.71 -9.82
CA THR A 152 11.64 0.27 -10.06
C THR A 152 10.43 -0.01 -9.18
N SER A 153 9.58 1.00 -9.01
CA SER A 153 8.36 0.90 -8.23
C SER A 153 7.24 1.69 -8.90
N TYR A 154 6.01 1.34 -8.54
CA TYR A 154 4.82 2.09 -8.89
C TYR A 154 4.46 3.04 -7.76
N LEU A 155 4.07 4.25 -8.13
CA LEU A 155 3.44 5.22 -7.26
C LEU A 155 2.00 5.38 -7.73
N ILE A 156 1.04 4.98 -6.91
CA ILE A 156 -0.37 5.30 -7.12
C ILE A 156 -0.71 6.42 -6.16
N ALA A 157 -1.33 7.49 -6.68
CA ALA A 157 -1.81 8.58 -5.86
C ALA A 157 -3.31 8.79 -6.08
N ALA A 158 -4.04 8.92 -4.97
CA ALA A 158 -5.41 9.38 -4.93
C ALA A 158 -5.52 10.58 -3.99
N TRP A 159 -6.36 11.57 -4.32
CA TRP A 159 -6.57 12.72 -3.47
C TRP A 159 -7.99 13.24 -3.58
N TRP A 160 -8.47 13.98 -2.58
CA TRP A 160 -9.71 14.73 -2.68
C TRP A 160 -9.76 15.87 -1.65
N ASN A 161 -10.66 16.82 -1.88
CA ASN A 161 -10.96 17.86 -0.91
C ASN A 161 -12.16 17.43 -0.08
N ALA A 162 -11.98 17.28 1.23
CA ALA A 162 -13.08 17.07 2.16
C ALA A 162 -13.66 18.45 2.57
N PRO A 163 -14.98 18.62 2.53
CA PRO A 163 -15.62 19.82 3.07
C PRO A 163 -15.39 19.88 4.58
N HIS A 164 -15.25 21.08 5.13
CA HIS A 164 -15.25 21.28 6.58
C HIS A 164 -16.64 20.89 7.12
N THR A 165 -16.76 19.73 7.75
CA THR A 165 -17.94 19.40 8.54
C THR A 165 -17.77 20.03 9.92
N CYS A 166 -18.40 21.18 10.12
CA CYS A 166 -18.51 21.83 11.44
C CYS A 166 -19.57 21.14 12.30
#